data_AF-A0A3M8F4X9-F1
#
_entry.id   AF-A0A3M8F4X9-F1
#
_cell.length_a   1.000
_cell.length_b   1.000
_cell.length_c   1.000
_cell.angle_alpha   90.00
_cell.angle_beta   90.00
_cell.angle_gamma   90.00
#
_symmetry.space_group_name_H-M   'P 1'
#
loop_
_entity.id
_entity.type
_entity.pdbx_description
1 polymer ?
#
loop_
_entity_poly.entity_id
_entity_poly.type
_entity_poly.pdbx_seq_one_letter_code
_entity_poly.pdbx_strand_id
1 'polypeptide(L)'
;MTLFRYVCVAVFLGVVFSVGASTGMAAEVDRPSTAESRARMERDERYGLRLRDDLAAADAIAGEEMVDLERRIDAILPLESPRRETGLEELQGDYAAYRDRLGMAMAEVDEALADPSGFPLDIGVSYGELERTTREVAVRLKRQRREFDRELQRLVVLFDRKRDLADQTASLEVQLQRIEARLEEPGLSGKERAKEERRGGQLRSRVLTLQDELRSLADVDEGLLKHYVVLIEQAMHEEAWLTLQADRYRGIVKALGAAAPVKVRGSADRGARLRELIRLCESQIARLSLERDGIERRETRISAVGTLREMDRSRELAELYDRLDGRYRREIGRLRTLVGALGADLAELRR
;
A
#
# COMPACT_ATOMS: atom_id res chain seq x y z
N MET A 1 -10.95 21.70 14.77
CA MET A 1 -9.92 22.69 14.37
C MET A 1 -8.79 22.67 15.38
N THR A 2 -7.80 21.81 15.19
CA THR A 2 -6.72 21.59 16.16
C THR A 2 -5.39 21.65 15.43
N LEU A 3 -4.54 22.58 15.89
CA LEU A 3 -3.30 23.02 15.30
C LEU A 3 -2.23 21.92 15.23
N PHE A 4 -1.67 21.72 14.03
CA PHE A 4 -0.50 20.91 13.76
C PHE A 4 0.76 21.55 14.37
N ARG A 5 1.44 20.81 15.25
CA ARG A 5 2.78 21.14 15.74
C ARG A 5 3.82 20.59 14.77
N TYR A 6 4.51 21.49 14.08
CA TYR A 6 5.79 21.21 13.45
C TYR A 6 6.87 21.03 14.53
N VAL A 7 7.62 19.94 14.46
CA VAL A 7 8.89 19.79 15.17
C VAL A 7 9.97 19.60 14.11
N CYS A 8 10.62 20.72 13.77
CA CYS A 8 11.91 20.72 13.09
C CYS A 8 12.97 20.23 14.09
N VAL A 9 13.70 19.18 13.74
CA VAL A 9 14.93 18.81 14.43
C VAL A 9 16.08 19.04 13.47
N ALA A 10 16.71 20.20 13.64
CA ALA A 10 18.07 20.44 13.22
C ALA A 10 19.02 19.75 14.21
N VAL A 11 19.99 18.96 13.72
CA VAL A 11 21.13 18.51 14.52
C VAL A 11 22.41 18.88 13.79
N PHE A 12 23.02 19.95 14.30
CA PHE A 12 24.43 20.28 14.21
C PHE A 12 25.28 19.18 14.85
N LEU A 13 26.42 18.84 14.24
CA LEU A 13 27.61 18.39 14.96
C LEU A 13 28.85 18.77 14.15
N GLY A 14 29.59 19.75 14.66
CA GLY A 14 30.85 20.21 14.10
C GLY A 14 32.04 19.37 14.57
N VAL A 15 33.08 19.32 13.74
CA VAL A 15 34.43 18.92 14.14
C VAL A 15 35.46 19.82 13.44
N VAL A 16 36.01 20.73 14.23
CA VAL A 16 37.42 21.15 14.37
C VAL A 16 38.24 21.49 13.10
N PHE A 17 38.54 22.79 12.99
CA PHE A 17 39.68 23.35 12.26
C PHE A 17 41.02 22.78 12.77
N SER A 18 41.83 22.23 11.87
CA SER A 18 43.28 22.07 12.07
C SER A 18 44.01 22.80 10.96
N VAL A 19 44.65 23.90 11.33
CA VAL A 19 45.62 24.62 10.50
C VAL A 19 46.93 23.83 10.56
N GLY A 20 47.27 23.19 9.44
CA GLY A 20 48.57 22.55 9.22
C GLY A 20 49.17 23.06 7.92
N ALA A 21 50.07 24.03 8.02
CA ALA A 21 50.91 24.43 6.90
C ALA A 21 51.89 23.27 6.57
N SER A 22 51.86 22.79 5.33
CA SER A 22 53.01 22.14 4.73
C SER A 22 53.10 22.55 3.26
N THR A 23 54.22 23.18 2.93
CA THR A 23 54.63 23.61 1.60
C THR A 23 55.22 22.44 0.81
N GLY A 24 54.72 22.25 -0.42
CA GLY A 24 55.52 21.88 -1.60
C GLY A 24 55.91 20.42 -1.78
N MET A 25 55.19 19.71 -2.65
CA MET A 25 55.66 19.40 -4.01
C MET A 25 54.51 18.81 -4.83
N ALA A 26 54.40 19.29 -6.05
CA ALA A 26 53.28 19.10 -6.97
C ALA A 26 53.04 17.61 -7.27
N ALA A 27 51.95 17.06 -6.74
CA ALA A 27 51.27 15.98 -7.43
C ALA A 27 50.66 16.60 -8.69
N GLU A 28 51.17 16.20 -9.84
CA GLU A 28 50.60 16.47 -11.15
C GLU A 28 49.12 16.03 -11.10
N VAL A 29 48.24 17.01 -10.92
CA VAL A 29 46.80 16.82 -10.99
C VAL A 29 46.52 16.53 -12.44
N ASP A 30 46.50 15.24 -12.75
CA ASP A 30 46.08 14.63 -14.00
C ASP A 30 44.72 15.25 -14.37
N ARG A 31 44.76 16.34 -15.15
CA ARG A 31 43.54 17.02 -15.62
C ARG A 31 42.87 16.02 -16.55
N PRO A 32 41.68 15.50 -16.24
CA PRO A 32 40.99 14.60 -17.13
C PRO A 32 40.91 15.27 -18.50
N SER A 33 41.29 14.52 -19.54
CA SER A 33 41.17 15.01 -20.92
C SER A 33 39.75 15.52 -21.15
N THR A 34 39.59 16.55 -21.97
CA THR A 34 38.27 17.13 -22.28
C THR A 34 37.25 16.08 -22.77
N ALA A 35 37.72 14.97 -23.34
CA ALA A 35 36.90 13.82 -23.73
C ALA A 35 36.39 12.99 -22.53
N GLU A 36 37.22 12.73 -21.52
CA GLU A 36 36.81 11.98 -20.32
C GLU A 36 35.82 12.78 -19.47
N SER A 37 36.00 14.10 -19.35
CA SER A 37 35.07 14.98 -18.64
C SER A 37 33.72 15.05 -19.35
N ARG A 38 33.69 15.19 -20.68
CA ARG A 38 32.44 15.15 -21.46
C ARG A 38 31.73 13.80 -21.33
N ALA A 39 32.46 12.70 -21.44
CA ALA A 39 31.90 11.37 -21.27
C ALA A 39 31.38 11.09 -19.84
N ARG A 40 31.87 11.80 -18.81
CA ARG A 40 31.29 11.78 -17.46
C ARG A 40 29.98 12.57 -17.41
N MET A 41 29.98 13.80 -17.92
CA MET A 41 28.78 14.65 -17.96
C MET A 41 27.62 13.97 -18.71
N GLU A 42 27.85 13.40 -19.89
CA GLU A 42 26.81 12.67 -20.64
C GLU A 42 26.29 11.41 -19.91
N ARG A 43 27.07 10.85 -18.98
CA ARG A 43 26.63 9.69 -18.18
C ARG A 43 25.76 10.13 -17.02
N ASP A 44 26.17 11.19 -16.36
CA ASP A 44 25.49 11.81 -15.24
C ASP A 44 24.13 12.38 -15.69
N GLU A 45 24.08 12.97 -16.89
CA GLU A 45 22.84 13.40 -17.54
C GLU A 45 21.91 12.22 -17.88
N ARG A 46 22.42 11.17 -18.54
CA ARG A 46 21.66 9.94 -18.80
C ARG A 46 21.19 9.24 -17.51
N TYR A 47 21.87 9.46 -16.40
CA TYR A 47 21.46 8.96 -15.10
C TYR A 47 20.32 9.78 -14.52
N GLY A 48 20.46 11.11 -14.48
CA GLY A 48 19.40 12.00 -14.00
C GLY A 48 18.11 11.81 -14.79
N LEU A 49 18.20 11.65 -16.12
CA LEU A 49 17.05 11.33 -16.97
C LEU A 49 16.38 10.00 -16.60
N ARG A 50 17.16 8.94 -16.33
CA ARG A 50 16.60 7.63 -15.91
C ARG A 50 15.94 7.69 -14.54
N LEU A 51 16.56 8.38 -13.59
CA LEU A 51 15.99 8.59 -12.25
C LEU A 51 14.69 9.41 -12.34
N ARG A 52 14.68 10.45 -13.17
CA ARG A 52 13.48 11.25 -13.46
C ARG A 52 12.37 10.38 -14.06
N ASP A 53 12.68 9.53 -15.03
CA ASP A 53 11.70 8.62 -15.65
C ASP A 53 11.14 7.61 -14.65
N ASP A 54 11.96 7.09 -13.74
CA ASP A 54 11.52 6.21 -12.64
C ASP A 54 10.56 6.93 -11.68
N LEU A 55 10.88 8.17 -11.30
CA LEU A 55 10.03 8.99 -10.44
C LEU A 55 8.72 9.37 -11.12
N ALA A 56 8.77 9.77 -12.39
CA ALA A 56 7.58 10.12 -13.17
C ALA A 56 6.64 8.92 -13.34
N ALA A 57 7.19 7.72 -13.56
CA ALA A 57 6.39 6.50 -13.60
C ALA A 57 5.74 6.18 -12.25
N ALA A 58 6.46 6.39 -11.14
CA ALA A 58 5.92 6.22 -9.80
C ALA A 58 4.81 7.25 -9.48
N ASP A 59 4.99 8.51 -9.88
CA ASP A 59 3.99 9.57 -9.66
C ASP A 59 2.73 9.32 -10.50
N ALA A 60 2.88 8.90 -11.75
CA ALA A 60 1.75 8.55 -12.61
C ALA A 60 0.88 7.44 -11.98
N ILE A 61 1.51 6.38 -11.45
CA ILE A 61 0.80 5.30 -10.77
C ILE A 61 0.10 5.80 -9.50
N ALA A 62 0.79 6.61 -8.69
CA ALA A 62 0.19 7.17 -7.48
C ALA A 62 -0.98 8.12 -7.80
N GLY A 63 -0.89 8.88 -8.91
CA GLY A 63 -1.96 9.72 -9.42
C GLY A 63 -3.18 8.93 -9.90
N GLU A 64 -2.97 7.83 -10.64
CA GLU A 64 -4.05 6.90 -11.03
C GLU A 64 -4.81 6.37 -9.81
N GLU A 65 -4.10 6.01 -8.73
CA GLU A 65 -4.73 5.53 -7.49
C GLU A 65 -5.48 6.63 -6.74
N MET A 66 -4.96 7.86 -6.68
CA MET A 66 -5.68 8.97 -6.07
C MET A 66 -7.00 9.26 -6.78
N VAL A 67 -7.00 9.27 -8.12
CA VAL A 67 -8.22 9.51 -8.91
C VAL A 67 -9.25 8.40 -8.68
N ASP A 68 -8.81 7.14 -8.55
CA ASP A 68 -9.72 6.04 -8.22
C ASP A 68 -10.30 6.18 -6.81
N LEU A 69 -9.48 6.57 -5.83
CA LEU A 69 -9.93 6.80 -4.46
C LEU A 69 -10.95 7.93 -4.38
N GLU A 70 -10.71 9.05 -5.05
CA GLU A 70 -11.67 10.17 -5.17
C GLU A 70 -12.98 9.70 -5.77
N ARG A 71 -12.94 8.99 -6.90
CA ARG A 71 -14.14 8.43 -7.53
C ARG A 71 -14.93 7.52 -6.59
N ARG A 72 -14.24 6.74 -5.75
CA ARG A 72 -14.88 5.83 -4.78
C ARG A 72 -15.45 6.56 -3.58
N ILE A 73 -14.80 7.63 -3.12
CA ILE A 73 -15.32 8.53 -2.08
C ILE A 73 -16.60 9.21 -2.59
N ASP A 74 -16.58 9.77 -3.80
CA ASP A 74 -17.73 10.43 -4.42
C ASP A 74 -18.90 9.48 -4.68
N ALA A 75 -18.64 8.18 -4.82
CA ALA A 75 -19.64 7.16 -5.03
C ALA A 75 -20.33 6.70 -3.72
N ILE A 76 -19.86 7.13 -2.55
CA ILE A 76 -20.47 6.77 -1.26
C ILE A 76 -21.85 7.40 -1.17
N LEU A 77 -22.89 6.58 -1.00
CA LEU A 77 -24.24 7.08 -0.82
C LEU A 77 -24.42 7.70 0.59
N PRO A 78 -25.24 8.75 0.76
CA PRO A 78 -25.43 9.43 2.06
C PRO A 78 -25.93 8.55 3.21
N LEU A 79 -26.50 7.38 2.91
CA LEU A 79 -27.01 6.42 3.89
C LEU A 79 -25.98 5.36 4.28
N GLU A 80 -24.83 5.32 3.62
CA GLU A 80 -23.75 4.40 3.95
C GLU A 80 -22.99 4.85 5.20
N SER A 81 -22.25 3.91 5.81
CA SER A 81 -21.46 4.22 7.00
C SER A 81 -20.39 5.28 6.70
N PRO A 82 -20.31 6.38 7.49
CA PRO A 82 -19.25 7.38 7.36
C PRO A 82 -17.83 6.82 7.50
N ARG A 83 -17.69 5.63 8.11
CA ARG A 83 -16.41 4.95 8.21
C ARG A 83 -15.86 4.46 6.89
N ARG A 84 -16.71 4.26 5.86
CA ARG A 84 -16.24 3.95 4.50
C ARG A 84 -15.45 5.12 3.92
N GLU A 85 -15.99 6.33 4.07
CA GLU A 85 -15.37 7.57 3.61
C GLU A 85 -14.03 7.78 4.31
N THR A 86 -14.02 7.73 5.65
CA THR A 86 -12.78 7.90 6.44
C THR A 86 -11.68 6.92 6.03
N GLY A 87 -12.00 5.63 5.80
CA GLY A 87 -11.00 4.64 5.41
C GLY A 87 -10.38 4.92 4.04
N LEU A 88 -11.17 5.43 3.08
CA LEU A 88 -10.69 5.83 1.76
C LEU A 88 -9.89 7.13 1.82
N GLU A 89 -10.35 8.13 2.57
CA GLU A 89 -9.65 9.41 2.77
C GLU A 89 -8.28 9.21 3.41
N GLU A 90 -8.16 8.32 4.41
CA GLU A 90 -6.89 7.99 5.03
C GLU A 90 -5.90 7.40 4.00
N LEU A 91 -6.38 6.48 3.16
CA LEU A 91 -5.57 5.89 2.09
C LEU A 91 -5.17 6.94 1.05
N GLN A 92 -6.09 7.84 0.67
CA GLN A 92 -5.82 8.95 -0.24
C GLN A 92 -4.77 9.90 0.34
N GLY A 93 -4.83 10.20 1.65
CA GLY A 93 -3.84 11.02 2.34
C GLY A 93 -2.42 10.42 2.32
N ASP A 94 -2.30 9.10 2.45
CA ASP A 94 -1.01 8.41 2.33
C ASP A 94 -0.46 8.47 0.89
N TYR A 95 -1.31 8.37 -0.13
CA TYR A 95 -0.90 8.58 -1.51
C TYR A 95 -0.50 10.02 -1.81
N ALA A 96 -1.24 11.00 -1.32
CA ALA A 96 -0.89 12.41 -1.47
C ALA A 96 0.50 12.68 -0.87
N ALA A 97 0.75 12.20 0.35
CA ALA A 97 2.06 12.32 0.99
C ALA A 97 3.17 11.57 0.24
N TYR A 98 2.86 10.45 -0.42
CA TYR A 98 3.82 9.75 -1.26
C TYR A 98 4.15 10.56 -2.53
N ARG A 99 3.14 11.12 -3.20
CA ARG A 99 3.32 11.97 -4.39
C ARG A 99 4.10 13.24 -4.08
N ASP A 100 3.83 13.90 -2.95
CA ASP A 100 4.60 15.08 -2.52
C ASP A 100 6.09 14.74 -2.42
N ARG A 101 6.43 13.58 -1.86
CA ARG A 101 7.82 13.09 -1.76
C ARG A 101 8.42 12.80 -3.13
N LEU A 102 7.66 12.18 -4.04
CA LEU A 102 8.11 11.94 -5.41
C LEU A 102 8.35 13.26 -6.15
N GLY A 103 7.46 14.24 -6.00
CA GLY A 103 7.57 15.56 -6.61
C GLY A 103 8.80 16.34 -6.12
N MET A 104 9.09 16.29 -4.81
CA MET A 104 10.33 16.87 -4.26
C MET A 104 11.57 16.21 -4.87
N ALA A 105 11.61 14.87 -4.94
CA ALA A 105 12.73 14.15 -5.55
C ALA A 105 12.87 14.45 -7.05
N MET A 106 11.76 14.63 -7.78
CA MET A 106 11.80 15.03 -9.19
C MET A 106 12.36 16.43 -9.37
N ALA A 107 11.96 17.39 -8.52
CA ALA A 107 12.47 18.76 -8.57
C ALA A 107 13.99 18.81 -8.32
N GLU A 108 14.49 18.04 -7.35
CA GLU A 108 15.93 17.93 -7.08
C GLU A 108 16.71 17.35 -8.29
N VAL A 109 16.13 16.36 -8.97
CA VAL A 109 16.73 15.80 -10.19
C VAL A 109 16.71 16.79 -11.34
N ASP A 110 15.61 17.54 -11.50
CA ASP A 110 15.46 18.55 -12.55
C ASP A 110 16.41 19.73 -12.36
N GLU A 111 16.61 20.16 -11.11
CA GLU A 111 17.58 21.19 -10.74
C GLU A 111 19.01 20.72 -11.05
N ALA A 112 19.35 19.48 -10.68
CA ALA A 112 20.65 18.89 -10.99
C ALA A 112 20.89 18.76 -12.51
N LEU A 113 19.86 18.39 -13.28
CA LEU A 113 19.95 18.31 -14.75
C LEU A 113 20.10 19.69 -15.41
N ALA A 114 19.56 20.75 -14.81
CA ALA A 114 19.61 22.11 -15.37
C ALA A 114 20.98 22.78 -15.20
N ASP A 115 21.74 22.45 -14.13
CA ASP A 115 23.10 22.92 -13.91
C ASP A 115 24.13 21.77 -13.96
N PRO A 116 24.68 21.45 -15.15
CA PRO A 116 25.69 20.39 -15.29
C PRO A 116 27.03 20.70 -14.59
N SER A 117 27.23 21.93 -14.09
CA SER A 117 28.40 22.29 -13.26
C SER A 117 28.20 22.03 -11.76
N GLY A 118 26.94 21.83 -11.33
CA GLY A 118 26.54 21.45 -9.97
C GLY A 118 26.41 19.94 -9.73
N PHE A 119 26.59 19.11 -10.77
CA PHE A 119 26.60 17.65 -10.63
C PHE A 119 27.81 17.20 -9.78
N PRO A 120 27.55 16.54 -8.63
CA PRO A 120 27.18 15.14 -8.72
C PRO A 120 25.95 14.79 -7.87
N LEU A 121 24.89 14.29 -8.50
CA LEU A 121 23.91 13.48 -7.78
C LEU A 121 24.63 12.21 -7.31
N ASP A 122 24.84 12.07 -5.99
CA ASP A 122 25.29 10.80 -5.43
C ASP A 122 24.17 9.78 -5.58
N ILE A 123 24.37 8.93 -6.58
CA ILE A 123 23.49 7.85 -6.98
C ILE A 123 23.00 7.00 -5.80
N GLY A 124 23.90 6.71 -4.85
CA GLY A 124 23.57 5.90 -3.69
C GLY A 124 22.66 6.64 -2.69
N VAL A 125 22.80 7.96 -2.62
CA VAL A 125 22.02 8.82 -1.72
C VAL A 125 20.59 8.97 -2.25
N SER A 126 20.40 9.35 -3.52
CA SER A 126 19.06 9.58 -4.07
C SER A 126 18.21 8.30 -4.08
N TYR A 127 18.75 7.16 -4.54
CA TYR A 127 18.02 5.89 -4.46
C TYR A 127 17.89 5.35 -3.03
N GLY A 128 18.82 5.70 -2.12
CA GLY A 128 18.71 5.35 -0.70
C GLY A 128 17.59 6.12 0.01
N GLU A 129 17.36 7.36 -0.37
CA GLU A 129 16.22 8.16 0.11
C GLU A 129 14.89 7.66 -0.46
N LEU A 130 14.86 7.28 -1.74
CA LEU A 130 13.69 6.63 -2.33
C LEU A 130 13.39 5.29 -1.69
N GLU A 131 14.40 4.47 -1.40
CA GLU A 131 14.23 3.24 -0.62
C GLU A 131 13.57 3.54 0.74
N ARG A 132 14.13 4.50 1.49
CA ARG A 132 13.69 4.83 2.84
C ARG A 132 12.25 5.33 2.84
N THR A 133 11.96 6.33 2.02
CA THR A 133 10.63 6.95 1.92
C THR A 133 9.57 5.96 1.46
N THR A 134 9.88 5.15 0.44
CA THR A 134 8.97 4.10 -0.06
C THR A 134 8.70 3.06 1.02
N ARG A 135 9.72 2.65 1.78
CA ARG A 135 9.56 1.68 2.88
C ARG A 135 8.76 2.25 4.05
N GLU A 136 8.91 3.54 4.38
CA GLU A 136 8.09 4.19 5.40
C GLU A 136 6.60 4.18 5.04
N VAL A 137 6.27 4.45 3.77
CA VAL A 137 4.88 4.40 3.30
C VAL A 137 4.35 2.96 3.36
N ALA A 138 5.14 1.97 2.90
CA ALA A 138 4.76 0.56 3.02
C ALA A 138 4.48 0.15 4.48
N VAL A 139 5.27 0.63 5.44
CA VAL A 139 5.06 0.38 6.87
C VAL A 139 3.78 1.05 7.40
N ARG A 140 3.44 2.24 6.92
CA ARG A 140 2.17 2.92 7.26
C ARG A 140 0.97 2.14 6.73
N LEU A 141 0.97 1.78 5.45
CA LEU A 141 -0.08 0.95 4.85
C LEU A 141 -0.23 -0.40 5.57
N LYS A 142 0.88 -1.02 5.98
CA LYS A 142 0.83 -2.25 6.79
C LYS A 142 0.13 -2.05 8.14
N ARG A 143 0.35 -0.91 8.81
CA ARG A 143 -0.32 -0.58 10.08
C ARG A 143 -1.81 -0.36 9.85
N GLN A 144 -2.15 0.43 8.83
CA GLN A 144 -3.54 0.71 8.47
C GLN A 144 -4.30 -0.58 8.08
N ARG A 145 -3.69 -1.48 7.29
CA ARG A 145 -4.25 -2.80 6.99
C ARG A 145 -4.59 -3.59 8.26
N ARG A 146 -3.70 -3.56 9.28
CA ARG A 146 -3.95 -4.23 10.56
C ARG A 146 -5.07 -3.57 11.36
N GLU A 147 -5.24 -2.26 11.24
CA GLU A 147 -6.35 -1.54 11.86
C GLU A 147 -7.67 -1.90 11.19
N PHE A 148 -7.71 -1.95 9.85
CA PHE A 148 -8.85 -2.44 9.09
C PHE A 148 -9.20 -3.89 9.43
N ASP A 149 -8.21 -4.78 9.54
CA ASP A 149 -8.42 -6.18 9.92
C ASP A 149 -9.01 -6.34 11.33
N ARG A 150 -8.51 -5.56 12.29
CA ARG A 150 -9.07 -5.54 13.66
C ARG A 150 -10.50 -5.02 13.69
N GLU A 151 -10.78 -3.95 12.96
CA GLU A 151 -12.13 -3.38 12.91
C GLU A 151 -13.09 -4.35 12.20
N LEU A 152 -12.66 -5.00 11.12
CA LEU A 152 -13.42 -6.07 10.48
C LEU A 152 -13.73 -7.21 11.46
N GLN A 153 -12.73 -7.74 12.18
CA GLN A 153 -12.93 -8.80 13.18
C GLN A 153 -13.92 -8.37 14.27
N ARG A 154 -13.79 -7.15 14.78
CA ARG A 154 -14.71 -6.58 15.77
C ARG A 154 -16.14 -6.52 15.22
N LEU A 155 -16.32 -6.03 14.00
CA LEU A 155 -17.64 -5.90 13.38
C LEU A 155 -18.26 -7.27 13.09
N VAL A 156 -17.47 -8.26 12.67
CA VAL A 156 -17.94 -9.66 12.49
C VAL A 156 -18.46 -10.21 13.80
N VAL A 157 -17.72 -10.06 14.91
CA VAL A 157 -18.18 -10.54 16.23
C VAL A 157 -19.48 -9.87 16.65
N LEU A 158 -19.63 -8.56 16.42
CA LEU A 158 -20.87 -7.83 16.73
C LEU A 158 -22.04 -8.30 15.85
N PHE A 159 -21.78 -8.53 14.57
CA PHE A 159 -22.77 -9.02 13.61
C PHE A 159 -23.26 -10.42 13.99
N ASP A 160 -22.34 -11.35 14.26
CA ASP A 160 -22.66 -12.72 14.69
C ASP A 160 -23.43 -12.71 16.01
N ARG A 161 -23.02 -11.88 16.98
CA ARG A 161 -23.74 -11.72 18.24
C ARG A 161 -25.17 -11.23 18.03
N LYS A 162 -25.38 -10.26 17.14
CA LYS A 162 -26.71 -9.72 16.82
C LYS A 162 -27.59 -10.80 16.18
N ARG A 163 -27.02 -11.58 15.25
CA ARG A 163 -27.70 -12.71 14.62
C ARG A 163 -28.10 -13.77 15.65
N ASP A 164 -27.18 -14.17 16.52
CA ASP A 164 -27.45 -15.16 17.57
C ASP A 164 -28.57 -14.69 18.51
N LEU A 165 -28.56 -13.41 18.90
CA LEU A 165 -29.62 -12.84 19.74
C LEU A 165 -30.97 -12.79 19.01
N ALA A 166 -30.98 -12.49 17.71
CA ALA A 166 -32.19 -12.49 16.89
C ALA A 166 -32.77 -13.92 16.77
N ASP A 167 -31.93 -14.91 16.48
CA ASP A 167 -32.32 -16.32 16.36
C ASP A 167 -32.84 -16.88 17.69
N GLN A 168 -32.17 -16.53 18.80
CA GLN A 168 -32.64 -16.87 20.15
C GLN A 168 -33.99 -16.22 20.46
N THR A 169 -34.16 -14.93 20.14
CA THR A 169 -35.40 -14.20 20.35
C THR A 169 -36.55 -14.85 19.58
N ALA A 170 -36.36 -15.10 18.29
CA ALA A 170 -37.35 -15.77 17.44
C ALA A 170 -37.72 -17.17 17.96
N SER A 171 -36.73 -17.95 18.40
CA SER A 171 -36.98 -19.28 19.00
C SER A 171 -37.80 -19.20 20.29
N LEU A 172 -37.51 -18.23 21.16
CA LEU A 172 -38.27 -18.03 22.40
C LEU A 172 -39.68 -17.49 22.14
N GLU A 173 -39.87 -16.63 21.12
CA GLU A 173 -41.18 -16.15 20.69
C GLU A 173 -42.05 -17.30 20.17
N VAL A 174 -41.49 -18.22 19.39
CA VAL A 174 -42.20 -19.44 18.96
C VAL A 174 -42.58 -20.32 20.15
N GLN A 175 -41.72 -20.45 21.16
CA GLN A 175 -42.05 -21.20 22.38
C GLN A 175 -43.15 -20.50 23.19
N LEU A 176 -43.11 -19.17 23.28
CA LEU A 176 -44.12 -18.38 23.96
C LEU A 176 -45.48 -18.54 23.29
N GLN A 177 -45.54 -18.45 21.95
CA GLN A 177 -46.76 -18.69 21.19
C GLN A 177 -47.36 -20.07 21.45
N ARG A 178 -46.53 -21.12 21.59
CA ARG A 178 -47.00 -22.47 21.92
C ARG A 178 -47.59 -22.55 23.33
N ILE A 179 -47.01 -21.85 24.31
CA ILE A 179 -47.54 -21.79 25.68
C ILE A 179 -48.87 -21.03 25.70
N GLU A 180 -48.94 -19.91 24.97
CA GLU A 180 -50.15 -19.09 24.88
C GLU A 180 -51.29 -19.86 24.22
N ALA A 181 -51.02 -20.55 23.11
CA ALA A 181 -51.98 -21.46 22.48
C ALA A 181 -52.44 -22.58 23.43
N ARG A 182 -51.51 -23.17 24.21
CA ARG A 182 -51.86 -24.20 25.19
C ARG A 182 -52.76 -23.67 26.31
N LEU A 183 -52.52 -22.44 26.79
CA LEU A 183 -53.34 -21.80 27.82
C LEU A 183 -54.77 -21.51 27.37
N GLU A 184 -55.01 -21.42 26.06
CA GLU A 184 -56.34 -21.25 25.45
C GLU A 184 -57.11 -22.59 25.31
N GLU A 185 -56.45 -23.75 25.49
CA GLU A 185 -57.11 -25.06 25.37
C GLU A 185 -58.10 -25.32 26.53
N PRO A 186 -59.37 -25.68 26.23
CA PRO A 186 -60.32 -26.06 27.26
C PRO A 186 -59.96 -27.43 27.84
N GLY A 187 -59.80 -27.51 29.18
CA GLY A 187 -59.55 -28.78 29.90
C GLY A 187 -58.27 -28.82 30.76
N LEU A 188 -57.46 -27.76 30.75
CA LEU A 188 -56.31 -27.64 31.66
C LEU A 188 -56.74 -27.58 33.12
N SER A 189 -56.10 -28.38 33.98
CA SER A 189 -56.32 -28.27 35.42
C SER A 189 -55.76 -26.95 35.96
N GLY A 190 -56.34 -26.42 37.04
CA GLY A 190 -55.87 -25.15 37.63
C GLY A 190 -54.40 -25.12 38.04
N LYS A 191 -53.83 -26.28 38.42
CA LYS A 191 -52.40 -26.43 38.71
C LYS A 191 -51.53 -26.37 37.46
N GLU A 192 -51.96 -26.99 36.36
CA GLU A 192 -51.24 -26.97 35.09
C GLU A 192 -51.28 -25.59 34.44
N ARG A 193 -52.44 -24.93 34.49
CA ARG A 193 -52.59 -23.55 34.01
C ARG A 193 -51.64 -22.60 34.73
N ALA A 194 -51.61 -22.64 36.07
CA ALA A 194 -50.69 -21.81 36.85
C ALA A 194 -49.20 -22.10 36.57
N LYS A 195 -48.86 -23.34 36.22
CA LYS A 195 -47.49 -23.72 35.83
C LYS A 195 -47.12 -23.14 34.47
N GLU A 196 -48.00 -23.25 33.47
CA GLU A 196 -47.78 -22.70 32.14
C GLU A 196 -47.77 -21.16 32.15
N GLU A 197 -48.64 -20.50 32.93
CA GLU A 197 -48.59 -19.05 33.12
C GLU A 197 -47.26 -18.56 33.70
N ARG A 198 -46.70 -19.27 34.70
CA ARG A 198 -45.36 -18.97 35.24
C ARG A 198 -44.27 -19.13 34.18
N ARG A 199 -44.31 -20.22 33.41
CA ARG A 199 -43.34 -20.48 32.34
C ARG A 199 -43.44 -19.43 31.23
N GLY A 200 -44.65 -19.06 30.81
CA GLY A 200 -44.90 -17.97 29.87
C GLY A 200 -44.35 -16.63 30.37
N GLY A 201 -44.59 -16.30 31.64
CA GLY A 201 -44.03 -15.09 32.28
C GLY A 201 -42.50 -15.06 32.25
N GLN A 202 -41.84 -16.19 32.56
CA GLN A 202 -40.38 -16.32 32.46
C GLN A 202 -39.88 -16.13 31.03
N LEU A 203 -40.54 -16.75 30.04
CA LEU A 203 -40.17 -16.60 28.63
C LEU A 203 -40.34 -15.15 28.14
N ARG A 204 -41.44 -14.47 28.50
CA ARG A 204 -41.64 -13.04 28.16
C ARG A 204 -40.54 -12.16 28.71
N SER A 205 -40.19 -12.34 29.99
CA SER A 205 -39.10 -11.59 30.61
C SER A 205 -37.77 -11.85 29.89
N ARG A 206 -37.51 -13.09 29.49
CA ARG A 206 -36.31 -13.43 28.73
C ARG A 206 -36.30 -12.82 27.33
N VAL A 207 -37.41 -12.87 26.60
CA VAL A 207 -37.57 -12.23 25.28
C VAL A 207 -37.31 -10.74 25.39
N LEU A 208 -37.92 -10.04 26.36
CA LEU A 208 -37.70 -8.62 26.58
C LEU A 208 -36.21 -8.32 26.86
N THR A 209 -35.56 -9.12 27.70
CA THR A 209 -34.13 -8.96 28.00
C THR A 209 -33.26 -9.08 26.74
N LEU A 210 -33.54 -10.07 25.87
CA LEU A 210 -32.79 -10.27 24.63
C LEU A 210 -33.08 -9.18 23.59
N GLN A 211 -34.33 -8.72 23.50
CA GLN A 211 -34.71 -7.60 22.62
C GLN A 211 -34.02 -6.30 23.05
N ASP A 212 -33.93 -6.03 24.36
CA ASP A 212 -33.21 -4.88 24.89
C ASP A 212 -31.70 -5.00 24.62
N GLU A 213 -31.11 -6.18 24.80
CA GLU A 213 -29.71 -6.43 24.44
C GLU A 213 -29.48 -6.20 22.93
N LEU A 214 -30.36 -6.74 22.07
CA LEU A 214 -30.27 -6.58 20.62
C LEU A 214 -30.39 -5.12 20.18
N ARG A 215 -31.26 -4.33 20.83
CA ARG A 215 -31.37 -2.87 20.58
C ARG A 215 -30.16 -2.09 21.08
N SER A 216 -29.45 -2.59 22.09
CA SER A 216 -28.25 -1.95 22.65
C SER A 216 -27.00 -2.16 21.79
N LEU A 217 -27.00 -3.18 20.93
CA LEU A 217 -25.92 -3.42 19.98
C LEU A 217 -25.95 -2.37 18.87
N ALA A 218 -24.75 -1.88 18.52
CA ALA A 218 -24.58 -0.99 17.38
C ALA A 218 -25.14 -1.65 16.11
N ASP A 219 -25.78 -0.86 15.26
CA ASP A 219 -26.22 -1.35 13.97
C ASP A 219 -25.00 -1.54 13.06
N VAL A 220 -24.64 -2.80 12.80
CA VAL A 220 -23.53 -3.14 11.91
C VAL A 220 -24.10 -3.26 10.51
N ASP A 221 -23.74 -2.31 9.66
CA ASP A 221 -24.01 -2.38 8.23
C ASP A 221 -23.16 -3.49 7.60
N GLU A 222 -23.82 -4.47 6.98
CA GLU A 222 -23.19 -5.57 6.25
C GLU A 222 -22.36 -5.05 5.05
N GLY A 223 -22.68 -3.87 4.52
CA GLY A 223 -21.90 -3.14 3.53
C GLY A 223 -20.53 -2.68 4.07
N LEU A 224 -20.48 -2.29 5.35
CA LEU A 224 -19.23 -1.88 6.01
C LEU A 224 -18.26 -3.06 6.17
N LEU A 225 -18.76 -4.27 6.46
CA LEU A 225 -17.93 -5.48 6.50
C LEU A 225 -17.25 -5.75 5.16
N LYS A 226 -18.01 -5.66 4.06
CA LYS A 226 -17.49 -5.88 2.70
C LYS A 226 -16.46 -4.82 2.32
N HIS A 227 -16.74 -3.57 2.68
CA HIS A 227 -15.84 -2.47 2.43
C HIS A 227 -14.48 -2.67 3.11
N TYR A 228 -14.45 -3.08 4.37
CA TYR A 228 -13.19 -3.40 5.05
C TYR A 228 -12.44 -4.54 4.38
N VAL A 229 -13.12 -5.55 3.82
CA VAL A 229 -12.44 -6.59 3.04
C VAL A 229 -11.74 -6.02 1.81
N VAL A 230 -12.40 -5.13 1.06
CA VAL A 230 -11.80 -4.47 -0.12
C VAL A 230 -10.62 -3.58 0.29
N LEU A 231 -10.76 -2.80 1.37
CA LEU A 231 -9.68 -1.96 1.90
C LEU A 231 -8.47 -2.79 2.36
N ILE A 232 -8.69 -3.93 3.01
CA ILE A 232 -7.62 -4.85 3.44
C ILE A 232 -6.88 -5.43 2.24
N GLU A 233 -7.61 -5.89 1.22
CA GLU A 233 -7.03 -6.40 -0.02
C GLU A 233 -6.22 -5.33 -0.75
N GLN A 234 -6.77 -4.12 -0.90
CA GLN A 234 -6.06 -2.99 -1.50
C GLN A 234 -4.79 -2.65 -0.71
N ALA A 235 -4.89 -2.40 0.60
CA ALA A 235 -3.74 -2.05 1.43
C ALA A 235 -2.66 -3.15 1.43
N MET A 236 -3.05 -4.43 1.35
CA MET A 236 -2.10 -5.54 1.21
C MET A 236 -1.33 -5.47 -0.11
N HIS A 237 -2.02 -5.27 -1.24
CA HIS A 237 -1.37 -5.22 -2.55
C HIS A 237 -0.49 -3.98 -2.70
N GLU A 238 -0.90 -2.86 -2.13
CA GLU A 238 -0.11 -1.63 -2.14
C GLU A 238 1.13 -1.73 -1.22
N GLU A 239 0.99 -2.36 -0.04
CA GLU A 239 2.14 -2.70 0.80
C GLU A 239 3.15 -3.57 0.02
N ALA A 240 2.68 -4.61 -0.66
CA ALA A 240 3.52 -5.52 -1.43
C ALA A 240 4.23 -4.79 -2.58
N TRP A 241 3.50 -3.96 -3.33
CA TRP A 241 4.04 -3.14 -4.41
C TRP A 241 5.15 -2.20 -3.92
N LEU A 242 4.88 -1.39 -2.88
CA LEU A 242 5.87 -0.46 -2.35
C LEU A 242 7.09 -1.19 -1.76
N THR A 243 6.88 -2.36 -1.16
CA THR A 243 8.00 -3.21 -0.69
C THR A 243 8.88 -3.67 -1.84
N LEU A 244 8.28 -4.11 -2.96
CA LEU A 244 8.99 -4.48 -4.17
C LEU A 244 9.78 -3.30 -4.76
N GLN A 245 9.20 -2.10 -4.76
CA GLN A 245 9.89 -0.90 -5.24
C GLN A 245 11.05 -0.49 -4.32
N ALA A 246 10.85 -0.51 -3.01
CA ALA A 246 11.93 -0.22 -2.04
C ALA A 246 13.09 -1.23 -2.16
N ASP A 247 12.79 -2.52 -2.38
CA ASP A 247 13.81 -3.54 -2.60
C ASP A 247 14.57 -3.31 -3.92
N ARG A 248 13.88 -2.86 -4.98
CA ARG A 248 14.52 -2.46 -6.23
C ARG A 248 15.48 -1.30 -6.01
N TYR A 249 15.04 -0.23 -5.35
CA TYR A 249 15.90 0.93 -5.08
C TYR A 249 17.13 0.54 -4.26
N ARG A 250 16.95 -0.29 -3.22
CA ARG A 250 18.08 -0.89 -2.48
C ARG A 250 19.04 -1.67 -3.39
N GLY A 251 18.50 -2.48 -4.30
CA GLY A 251 19.30 -3.24 -5.27
C GLY A 251 20.10 -2.33 -6.18
N ILE A 252 19.50 -1.22 -6.64
CA ILE A 252 20.14 -0.20 -7.47
C ILE A 252 21.30 0.44 -6.70
N VAL A 253 21.09 0.86 -5.45
CA VAL A 253 22.15 1.40 -4.57
C VAL A 253 23.32 0.42 -4.44
N LYS A 254 23.02 -0.87 -4.24
CA LYS A 254 24.05 -1.92 -4.13
C LYS A 254 24.83 -2.11 -5.44
N ALA A 255 24.13 -2.19 -6.57
CA ALA A 255 24.73 -2.41 -7.88
C ALA A 255 25.58 -1.22 -8.34
N LEU A 256 25.19 0.00 -7.92
CA LEU A 256 25.91 1.23 -8.24
C LEU A 256 27.06 1.51 -7.27
N GLY A 257 27.04 0.86 -6.10
CA GLY A 257 28.01 1.01 -5.02
C GLY A 257 27.68 2.24 -4.19
N ALA A 258 27.38 2.05 -2.91
CA ALA A 258 27.11 3.16 -1.99
C ALA A 258 28.32 4.11 -1.93
N ALA A 259 28.20 5.32 -2.48
CA ALA A 259 28.98 6.52 -2.14
C ALA A 259 30.49 6.35 -1.91
N ALA A 260 31.15 5.40 -2.56
CA ALA A 260 32.60 5.33 -2.52
C ALA A 260 33.11 6.20 -3.68
N PRO A 261 33.93 7.24 -3.43
CA PRO A 261 34.57 8.05 -4.47
C PRO A 261 35.66 7.21 -5.15
N VAL A 262 35.25 6.12 -5.77
CA VAL A 262 36.16 5.24 -6.49
C VAL A 262 36.37 5.91 -7.82
N LYS A 263 37.59 6.41 -8.03
CA LYS A 263 38.15 6.68 -9.35
C LYS A 263 37.88 5.44 -10.22
N VAL A 264 36.77 5.42 -10.97
CA VAL A 264 36.36 4.29 -11.80
C VAL A 264 37.31 4.23 -12.99
N ARG A 265 38.41 3.51 -12.80
CA ARG A 265 39.46 3.29 -13.80
C ARG A 265 39.20 1.96 -14.51
N GLY A 266 38.23 1.90 -15.42
CA GLY A 266 38.14 0.81 -16.39
C GLY A 266 36.75 0.40 -16.89
N SER A 267 36.68 -0.06 -18.15
CA SER A 267 35.50 -0.62 -18.80
C SER A 267 34.99 -1.93 -18.15
N ALA A 268 35.87 -2.70 -17.52
CA ALA A 268 35.55 -3.97 -16.88
C ALA A 268 34.62 -3.83 -15.65
N ASP A 269 34.86 -2.84 -14.78
CA ASP A 269 34.02 -2.56 -13.61
C ASP A 269 32.63 -2.05 -14.03
N ARG A 270 32.58 -1.21 -15.07
CA ARG A 270 31.32 -0.76 -15.68
C ARG A 270 30.50 -1.91 -16.25
N GLY A 271 31.15 -2.82 -16.98
CA GLY A 271 30.48 -4.02 -17.50
C GLY A 271 30.00 -4.97 -16.40
N ALA A 272 30.64 -4.99 -15.23
CA ALA A 272 30.15 -5.72 -14.06
C ALA A 272 28.88 -5.09 -13.48
N ARG A 273 28.85 -3.77 -13.28
CA ARG A 273 27.68 -3.04 -12.76
C ARG A 273 26.46 -3.14 -13.68
N LEU A 274 26.64 -3.00 -15.00
CA LEU A 274 25.55 -3.16 -15.96
C LEU A 274 24.95 -4.57 -15.92
N ARG A 275 25.80 -5.61 -15.80
CA ARG A 275 25.31 -7.00 -15.63
C ARG A 275 24.55 -7.17 -14.33
N GLU A 276 24.98 -6.52 -13.25
CA GLU A 276 24.27 -6.58 -11.97
C GLU A 276 22.91 -5.87 -12.02
N LEU A 277 22.84 -4.70 -12.67
CA LEU A 277 21.57 -4.00 -12.90
C LEU A 277 20.61 -4.80 -13.79
N ILE A 278 21.12 -5.46 -14.84
CA ILE A 278 20.32 -6.37 -15.67
C ILE A 278 19.74 -7.49 -14.81
N ARG A 279 20.58 -8.18 -14.02
CA ARG A 279 20.12 -9.26 -13.12
C ARG A 279 19.10 -8.78 -12.10
N LEU A 280 19.28 -7.57 -11.56
CA LEU A 280 18.32 -6.96 -10.65
C LEU A 280 16.97 -6.76 -11.34
N CYS A 281 16.96 -6.21 -12.55
CA CYS A 281 15.74 -6.02 -13.33
C CYS A 281 15.06 -7.35 -13.68
N GLU A 282 15.83 -8.36 -14.08
CA GLU A 282 15.33 -9.72 -14.37
C GLU A 282 14.72 -10.38 -13.12
N SER A 283 15.38 -10.28 -11.98
CA SER A 283 14.87 -10.74 -10.68
C SER A 283 13.57 -10.02 -10.31
N GLN A 284 13.51 -8.71 -10.53
CA GLN A 284 12.31 -7.92 -10.28
C GLN A 284 11.16 -8.31 -11.21
N ILE A 285 11.42 -8.54 -12.50
CA ILE A 285 10.43 -9.06 -13.45
C ILE A 285 9.86 -10.39 -12.96
N ALA A 286 10.71 -11.30 -12.47
CA ALA A 286 10.26 -12.59 -11.95
C ALA A 286 9.37 -12.42 -10.70
N ARG A 287 9.76 -11.56 -9.75
CA ARG A 287 8.96 -11.25 -8.55
C ARG A 287 7.60 -10.63 -8.91
N LEU A 288 7.59 -9.65 -9.81
CA LEU A 288 6.35 -9.00 -10.28
C LEU A 288 5.45 -9.99 -11.02
N SER A 289 6.03 -10.92 -11.79
CA SER A 289 5.26 -11.97 -12.47
C SER A 289 4.60 -12.92 -11.46
N LEU A 290 5.31 -13.30 -10.39
CA LEU A 290 4.76 -14.13 -9.32
C LEU A 290 3.58 -13.44 -8.61
N GLU A 291 3.70 -12.15 -8.29
CA GLU A 291 2.61 -11.39 -7.67
C GLU A 291 1.41 -11.28 -8.61
N ARG A 292 1.65 -11.03 -9.90
CA ARG A 292 0.61 -11.01 -10.93
C ARG A 292 -0.11 -12.36 -11.06
N ASP A 293 0.62 -13.47 -11.13
CA ASP A 293 0.03 -14.81 -11.14
C ASP A 293 -0.76 -15.09 -9.84
N GLY A 294 -0.37 -14.45 -8.73
CA GLY A 294 -1.12 -14.44 -7.48
C GLY A 294 -2.46 -13.73 -7.62
N ILE A 295 -2.48 -12.57 -8.29
CA ILE A 295 -3.69 -11.79 -8.57
C ILE A 295 -4.64 -12.55 -9.49
N GLU A 296 -4.17 -13.09 -10.61
CA GLU A 296 -5.01 -13.88 -11.53
C GLU A 296 -5.63 -15.10 -10.82
N ARG A 297 -4.88 -15.75 -9.91
CA ARG A 297 -5.40 -16.86 -9.08
C ARG A 297 -6.42 -16.41 -8.03
N ARG A 298 -6.41 -15.16 -7.60
CA ARG A 298 -7.42 -14.61 -6.67
C ARG A 298 -8.66 -14.14 -7.43
N GLU A 299 -8.46 -13.50 -8.57
CA GLU A 299 -9.51 -13.09 -9.50
C GLU A 299 -10.37 -14.29 -9.94
N THR A 300 -9.74 -15.40 -10.33
CA THR A 300 -10.44 -16.65 -10.71
C THR A 300 -11.26 -17.28 -9.57
N ARG A 301 -11.02 -16.88 -8.31
CA ARG A 301 -11.79 -17.34 -7.14
C ARG A 301 -12.96 -16.42 -6.80
N ILE A 302 -13.08 -15.27 -7.45
CA ILE A 302 -14.24 -14.40 -7.31
C ILE A 302 -15.42 -15.11 -7.97
N SER A 303 -16.36 -15.60 -7.15
CA SER A 303 -17.58 -16.20 -7.67
C SER A 303 -18.54 -15.11 -8.13
N ALA A 304 -18.89 -15.12 -9.42
CA ALA A 304 -19.99 -14.31 -9.95
C ALA A 304 -21.38 -14.84 -9.50
N VAL A 305 -21.42 -16.01 -8.86
CA VAL A 305 -22.65 -16.64 -8.34
C VAL A 305 -22.71 -16.38 -6.84
N GLY A 306 -23.73 -15.63 -6.42
CA GLY A 306 -23.96 -15.24 -5.03
C GLY A 306 -25.23 -14.39 -4.90
N THR A 307 -25.54 -13.96 -3.69
CA THR A 307 -26.58 -12.93 -3.49
C THR A 307 -26.18 -11.64 -4.22
N LEU A 308 -27.16 -10.83 -4.66
CA LEU A 308 -26.94 -9.51 -5.31
C LEU A 308 -25.88 -8.67 -4.57
N ARG A 309 -25.81 -8.85 -3.25
CA ARG A 309 -24.91 -8.12 -2.36
C ARG A 309 -23.50 -8.74 -2.23
N GLU A 310 -23.32 -10.02 -2.55
CA GLU A 310 -21.99 -10.64 -2.73
C GLU A 310 -21.39 -10.26 -4.10
N MET A 311 -22.26 -9.94 -5.07
CA MET A 311 -21.85 -9.45 -6.38
C MET A 311 -21.18 -8.07 -6.30
N ASP A 312 -21.64 -7.17 -5.44
CA ASP A 312 -21.03 -5.82 -5.29
C ASP A 312 -19.58 -5.90 -4.76
N ARG A 313 -19.34 -6.67 -3.69
CA ARG A 313 -17.97 -6.94 -3.19
C ARG A 313 -17.12 -7.61 -4.27
N SER A 314 -17.69 -8.59 -4.96
CA SER A 314 -17.00 -9.33 -6.01
C SER A 314 -16.61 -8.42 -7.17
N ARG A 315 -17.47 -7.46 -7.52
CA ARG A 315 -17.20 -6.44 -8.52
C ARG A 315 -16.09 -5.47 -8.07
N GLU A 316 -16.15 -4.94 -6.86
CA GLU A 316 -15.08 -4.06 -6.34
C GLU A 316 -13.72 -4.77 -6.32
N LEU A 317 -13.68 -6.06 -5.93
CA LEU A 317 -12.46 -6.86 -5.96
C LEU A 317 -11.99 -7.19 -7.39
N ALA A 318 -12.92 -7.46 -8.31
CA ALA A 318 -12.56 -7.70 -9.72
C ALA A 318 -11.96 -6.44 -10.35
N GLU A 319 -12.60 -5.27 -10.15
CA GLU A 319 -12.09 -3.98 -10.63
C GLU A 319 -10.69 -3.67 -10.02
N LEU A 320 -10.48 -4.00 -8.73
CA LEU A 320 -9.17 -3.90 -8.09
C LEU A 320 -8.14 -4.83 -8.77
N TYR A 321 -8.46 -6.10 -8.98
CA TYR A 321 -7.54 -7.08 -9.55
C TYR A 321 -7.20 -6.79 -11.01
N ASP A 322 -8.17 -6.37 -11.82
CA ASP A 322 -7.93 -5.89 -13.20
C ASP A 322 -6.94 -4.73 -13.22
N ARG A 323 -7.13 -3.76 -12.32
CA ARG A 323 -6.23 -2.61 -12.20
C ARG A 323 -4.82 -3.02 -11.80
N LEU A 324 -4.70 -3.89 -10.79
CA LEU A 324 -3.41 -4.38 -10.31
C LEU A 324 -2.70 -5.18 -11.41
N ASP A 325 -3.38 -6.10 -12.09
CA ASP A 325 -2.81 -6.84 -13.23
C ASP A 325 -2.31 -5.88 -14.33
N GLY A 326 -3.11 -4.89 -14.69
CA GLY A 326 -2.70 -3.84 -15.62
C GLY A 326 -1.42 -3.12 -15.18
N ARG A 327 -1.31 -2.76 -13.89
CA ARG A 327 -0.11 -2.14 -13.32
C ARG A 327 1.12 -3.06 -13.40
N TYR A 328 0.99 -4.33 -12.99
CA TYR A 328 2.09 -5.29 -13.06
C TYR A 328 2.56 -5.53 -14.50
N ARG A 329 1.63 -5.64 -15.47
CA ARG A 329 1.97 -5.77 -16.89
C ARG A 329 2.77 -4.58 -17.41
N ARG A 330 2.34 -3.35 -17.10
CA ARG A 330 3.05 -2.12 -17.50
C ARG A 330 4.47 -2.10 -16.94
N GLU A 331 4.64 -2.39 -15.66
CA GLU A 331 5.96 -2.35 -15.03
C GLU A 331 6.88 -3.47 -15.52
N ILE A 332 6.37 -4.69 -15.72
CA ILE A 332 7.13 -5.79 -16.32
C ILE A 332 7.59 -5.39 -17.74
N GLY A 333 6.71 -4.78 -18.54
CA GLY A 333 7.05 -4.27 -19.86
C GLY A 333 8.16 -3.23 -19.81
N ARG A 334 8.06 -2.26 -18.89
CA ARG A 334 9.05 -1.21 -18.67
C ARG A 334 10.42 -1.77 -18.31
N LEU A 335 10.47 -2.70 -17.35
CA LEU A 335 11.72 -3.35 -16.92
C LEU A 335 12.36 -4.18 -18.04
N ARG A 336 11.57 -4.83 -18.91
CA ARG A 336 12.10 -5.54 -20.08
C ARG A 336 12.76 -4.60 -21.07
N THR A 337 12.14 -3.44 -21.34
CA THR A 337 12.75 -2.39 -22.17
C THR A 337 14.06 -1.89 -21.55
N LEU A 338 14.09 -1.70 -20.23
CA LEU A 338 15.30 -1.28 -19.52
C LEU A 338 16.41 -2.33 -19.60
N VAL A 339 16.09 -3.63 -19.45
CA VAL A 339 17.06 -4.73 -19.66
C VAL A 339 17.64 -4.68 -21.08
N GLY A 340 16.81 -4.45 -22.09
CA GLY A 340 17.25 -4.29 -23.48
C GLY A 340 18.21 -3.12 -23.67
N ALA A 341 17.88 -1.95 -23.10
CA ALA A 341 18.73 -0.76 -23.16
C ALA A 341 20.08 -0.96 -22.44
N LEU A 342 20.07 -1.52 -21.24
CA LEU A 342 21.30 -1.85 -20.49
C LEU A 342 22.14 -2.91 -21.21
N GLY A 343 21.49 -3.85 -21.92
CA GLY A 343 22.15 -4.84 -22.75
C GLY A 343 22.87 -4.23 -23.96
N ALA A 344 22.25 -3.22 -24.60
CA ALA A 344 22.88 -2.45 -25.66
C ALA A 344 24.10 -1.66 -25.15
N ASP A 345 23.95 -0.94 -24.03
CA ASP A 345 25.06 -0.25 -23.35
C ASP A 345 26.23 -1.21 -23.06
N LEU A 346 25.93 -2.43 -22.60
CA LEU A 346 26.94 -3.45 -22.30
C LEU A 346 27.62 -3.98 -23.58
N ALA A 347 26.90 -4.10 -24.69
CA ALA A 347 27.44 -4.55 -25.97
C ALA A 347 28.37 -3.50 -26.59
N GLU A 348 28.06 -2.22 -26.45
CA GLU A 348 28.92 -1.12 -26.88
C GLU A 348 30.25 -1.09 -26.13
N LEU A 349 30.26 -1.41 -24.83
CA LEU A 349 31.51 -1.49 -24.04
C LEU A 349 32.45 -2.63 -24.45
N ARG A 350 31.99 -3.58 -25.27
CA ARG A 350 32.79 -4.70 -25.78
C ARG A 350 33.37 -4.43 -27.18
N ARG A 351 32.89 -3.39 -27.86
CA ARG A 351 33.45 -2.89 -29.12
C ARG A 351 34.57 -1.92 -28.81
#